data_AF-A0A529WB69-F1
#
_entry.id   AF-A0A529WB69-F1
#
_cell.length_a   1.000
_cell.length_b   1.000
_cell.length_c   1.000
_cell.angle_alpha   90.00
_cell.angle_beta   90.00
_cell.angle_gamma   90.00
#
_symmetry.space_group_name_H-M   'P 1'
#
loop_
_entity.id
_entity.type
_entity.pdbx_description
1 polymer ?
#
loop_
_entity_poly.entity_id
_entity_poly.type
_entity_poly.pdbx_seq_one_letter_code
_entity_poly.pdbx_strand_id
1 'polypeptide(L)'
;TIGNAVSSADIKELGGQTVPWANAGTGSRGAITELVELKDGGLTCRRFSATRESFDGVALYKGELCLAEAGGWRMQEFKAL
;
A
#
# COMPACT_ATOMS: atom_id res chain seq x y z
N THR A 1 1.69 9.15 0.24
CA THR A 1 2.17 8.18 -0.76
C THR A 1 1.59 6.81 -0.46
N ILE A 2 1.51 5.91 -1.44
CA ILE A 2 0.99 4.54 -1.25
C ILE A 2 1.74 3.82 -0.12
N GLY A 3 3.08 3.81 -0.16
CA GLY A 3 3.88 3.12 0.85
C GLY A 3 3.62 3.61 2.28
N ASN A 4 3.48 4.92 2.49
CA ASN A 4 3.17 5.48 3.81
C ASN A 4 1.77 5.07 4.28
N ALA A 5 0.77 5.14 3.40
CA ALA A 5 -0.60 4.79 3.76
C ALA A 5 -0.73 3.28 4.09
N VAL A 6 -0.04 2.42 3.35
CA VAL A 6 0.01 0.98 3.63
C VAL A 6 0.75 0.67 4.94
N SER A 7 1.88 1.33 5.20
CA SER A 7 2.71 1.02 6.38
C SER A 7 2.13 1.57 7.69
N SER A 8 1.43 2.70 7.66
CA SER A 8 0.83 3.32 8.85
C SER A 8 -0.61 2.87 9.14
N ALA A 9 -1.22 2.12 8.22
CA ALA A 9 -2.58 1.62 8.39
C ALA A 9 -2.71 0.71 9.63
N ASP A 10 -3.74 0.94 10.43
CA ASP A 10 -4.21 -0.03 11.42
C ASP A 10 -5.17 -1.01 10.73
N ILE A 11 -4.64 -2.18 10.36
CA ILE A 11 -5.39 -3.18 9.59
C ILE A 11 -6.54 -3.78 10.42
N LYS A 12 -6.43 -3.79 11.75
CA LYS A 12 -7.49 -4.33 12.61
C LYS A 12 -8.68 -3.39 12.67
N GLU A 13 -8.42 -2.09 12.84
CA GLU A 13 -9.49 -1.07 12.85
C GLU A 13 -10.11 -0.86 11.47
N LEU A 14 -9.32 -0.99 10.40
CA LEU A 14 -9.83 -0.84 9.03
C LEU A 14 -10.89 -1.88 8.69
N GLY A 15 -10.76 -3.13 9.17
CA GLY A 15 -11.77 -4.16 8.93
C GLY A 15 -12.06 -4.40 7.44
N GLY A 16 -11.06 -4.24 6.58
CA GLY A 16 -11.20 -4.37 5.11
C GLY A 16 -11.70 -3.11 4.40
N GLN A 17 -11.88 -1.98 5.09
CA GLN A 17 -12.21 -0.71 4.47
C GLN A 17 -11.08 -0.19 3.58
N THR A 18 -11.47 0.58 2.58
CA THR A 18 -10.56 1.28 1.67
C THR A 18 -9.75 2.35 2.40
N VAL A 19 -8.44 2.41 2.14
CA VAL A 19 -7.58 3.47 2.68
C VAL A 19 -7.34 4.53 1.59
N PRO A 20 -7.85 5.77 1.73
CA PRO A 20 -7.55 6.83 0.78
C PRO A 20 -6.09 7.29 0.95
N TRP A 21 -5.47 7.69 -0.15
CA TRP A 21 -4.13 8.26 -0.12
C TRP A 21 -3.97 9.41 -1.12
N ALA A 22 -3.04 10.30 -0.80
CA ALA A 22 -2.61 11.38 -1.69
C ALA A 22 -1.09 11.59 -1.62
N ASN A 23 -0.54 12.16 -2.69
CA ASN A 23 0.83 12.65 -2.77
C ASN A 23 0.81 14.07 -3.34
N ALA A 24 0.86 15.07 -2.46
CA ALA A 24 0.86 16.49 -2.85
C ALA A 24 2.04 16.86 -3.77
N GLY A 25 3.20 16.18 -3.63
CA GLY A 25 4.38 16.47 -4.45
C GLY A 25 4.23 16.10 -5.93
N THR A 26 3.37 15.13 -6.25
CA THR A 26 3.09 14.70 -7.65
C THR A 26 1.66 14.99 -8.09
N GLY A 27 0.82 15.53 -7.20
CA GLY A 27 -0.63 15.69 -7.42
C GLY A 27 -1.41 14.37 -7.53
N SER A 28 -0.77 13.22 -7.33
CA SER A 28 -1.42 11.91 -7.49
C SER A 28 -2.20 11.50 -6.25
N ARG A 29 -3.29 10.76 -6.44
CA ARG A 29 -4.16 10.26 -5.36
C ARG A 29 -4.77 8.92 -5.70
N GLY A 30 -5.47 8.32 -4.76
CA GLY A 30 -6.29 7.14 -5.03
C GLY A 30 -6.69 6.41 -3.78
N ALA A 31 -6.94 5.13 -3.93
CA ALA A 31 -7.45 4.23 -2.91
C ALA A 31 -6.57 2.98 -2.82
N ILE A 32 -6.36 2.49 -1.60
CA ILE A 32 -5.79 1.18 -1.32
C ILE A 32 -6.94 0.25 -0.94
N THR A 33 -7.00 -0.90 -1.59
CA THR A 33 -7.99 -1.95 -1.36
C THR A 33 -7.29 -3.28 -1.12
N GLU A 34 -8.03 -4.28 -0.61
CA GLU A 34 -7.50 -5.63 -0.38
C GLU A 34 -6.24 -5.64 0.51
N LEU A 35 -6.13 -4.66 1.42
CA LEU A 35 -4.99 -4.54 2.31
C LEU A 35 -5.06 -5.64 3.38
N VAL A 36 -4.10 -6.54 3.35
CA VAL A 36 -3.99 -7.66 4.29
C VAL A 36 -2.58 -7.74 4.86
N GLU A 37 -2.46 -8.09 6.14
CA GLU A 37 -1.18 -8.40 6.78
C GLU A 37 -0.96 -9.91 6.78
N LEU A 38 0.24 -10.31 6.35
CA LEU A 38 0.69 -11.69 6.29
C LEU A 38 1.94 -11.81 7.15
N LYS A 39 2.01 -12.89 7.93
CA LYS A 39 3.19 -13.26 8.71
C LYS A 39 3.67 -14.60 8.19
N ASP A 40 4.72 -14.58 7.38
CA ASP A 40 5.29 -15.77 6.76
C ASP A 40 6.81 -15.81 7.01
N GLY A 41 7.33 -16.96 7.42
CA GLY A 41 8.77 -17.15 7.67
C GLY A 41 9.40 -16.18 8.70
N GLY A 42 8.62 -15.56 9.58
CA GLY A 42 9.09 -14.54 10.53
C GLY A 42 9.11 -13.11 9.97
N LEU A 43 8.75 -12.91 8.70
CA LEU A 43 8.61 -11.61 8.07
C LEU A 43 7.14 -11.15 8.11
N THR A 44 6.92 -9.88 8.48
CA THR A 44 5.58 -9.28 8.40
C THR A 44 5.47 -8.51 7.09
N CYS A 45 4.55 -8.92 6.23
CA CYS A 45 4.30 -8.29 4.94
C CYS A 45 2.84 -7.81 4.83
N ARG A 46 2.61 -6.80 4.00
CA ARG A 46 1.30 -6.23 3.69
C ARG A 46 1.10 -6.27 2.19
N ARG A 47 0.12 -7.05 1.74
CA ARG A 47 -0.30 -7.11 0.34
C ARG A 47 -1.49 -6.21 0.13
N PHE A 48 -1.55 -5.56 -1.03
CA PHE A 48 -2.62 -4.63 -1.34
C PHE A 48 -2.77 -4.42 -2.85
N SER A 49 -3.92 -3.90 -3.23
CA SER A 49 -4.19 -3.29 -4.53
C SER A 49 -4.30 -1.77 -4.34
N ALA A 50 -3.86 -0.97 -5.32
CA ALA A 50 -3.92 0.49 -5.23
C ALA A 50 -4.26 1.13 -6.56
N THR A 51 -5.19 2.08 -6.56
CA THR A 51 -5.36 3.00 -7.69
C THR A 51 -4.39 4.17 -7.56
N ARG A 52 -3.89 4.63 -8.70
CA ARG A 52 -3.17 5.89 -8.84
C ARG A 52 -3.84 6.71 -9.93
N GLU A 53 -4.49 7.77 -9.49
CA GLU A 53 -5.11 8.81 -10.31
C GLU A 53 -4.11 9.95 -10.48
N SER A 54 -3.93 10.39 -11.72
CA SER A 54 -3.07 11.50 -12.11
C SER A 54 -3.61 12.17 -13.38
N PHE A 55 -2.93 13.21 -13.87
CA PHE A 55 -3.33 13.87 -15.13
C PHE A 55 -3.33 12.90 -16.32
N ASP A 56 -2.40 11.95 -16.33
CA ASP A 56 -2.27 10.94 -17.40
C ASP A 56 -3.33 9.82 -17.32
N GLY A 57 -4.20 9.86 -16.29
CA GLY A 57 -5.28 8.90 -16.11
C GLY A 57 -5.20 8.11 -14.81
N VAL A 58 -5.92 7.00 -14.77
CA VAL A 58 -6.05 6.10 -13.61
C VAL A 58 -5.44 4.75 -13.95
N ALA A 59 -4.53 4.29 -13.10
CA ALA A 59 -3.93 2.96 -13.21
C ALA A 59 -4.11 2.16 -11.92
N LEU A 60 -4.24 0.83 -12.06
CA LEU A 60 -4.34 -0.10 -10.95
C LEU A 60 -2.98 -0.79 -10.76
N TYR A 61 -2.59 -0.93 -9.49
CA TYR A 61 -1.34 -1.56 -9.10
C TYR A 61 -1.60 -2.66 -8.08
N LYS A 62 -0.73 -3.66 -8.09
CA LYS A 62 -0.62 -4.66 -7.03
C LYS A 62 0.74 -4.52 -6.36
N GLY A 63 0.77 -4.58 -5.04
CA GLY A 63 2.03 -4.45 -4.30
C GLY A 63 2.12 -5.21 -3.00
N GLU A 64 3.34 -5.31 -2.50
CA GLU A 64 3.69 -5.97 -1.23
C GLU A 64 4.76 -5.16 -0.47
N LEU A 65 4.42 -4.61 0.70
CA LEU A 65 5.40 -4.01 1.62
C LEU A 65 5.78 -5.02 2.70
N CYS A 66 7.06 -5.22 2.97
CA CYS A 66 7.52 -6.06 4.08
C CYS A 66 8.31 -5.25 5.10
N LEU A 67 8.10 -5.56 6.39
CA LEU A 67 8.82 -4.97 7.51
C LEU A 67 10.24 -5.56 7.55
N ALA A 68 11.25 -4.74 7.28
CA ALA A 68 12.65 -5.15 7.40
C ALA A 68 13.05 -5.31 8.88
N GLU A 69 14.11 -6.07 9.14
CA GLU A 69 14.63 -6.34 10.49
C GLU A 69 14.95 -5.05 11.28
N ALA A 70 15.35 -3.98 10.58
CA ALA A 70 15.60 -2.66 11.18
C ALA A 70 14.32 -1.85 11.53
N GLY A 71 13.13 -2.46 11.45
CA GLY A 71 11.84 -1.84 11.76
C GLY A 71 11.26 -0.94 10.67
N GLY A 72 11.92 -0.84 9.52
CA GLY A 72 11.46 -0.04 8.37
C GLY A 72 10.70 -0.88 7.34
N TRP A 73 9.57 -0.38 6.85
CA TRP A 73 8.86 -1.03 5.75
C TRP A 73 9.55 -0.81 4.40
N ARG A 74 9.61 -1.85 3.58
CA ARG A 74 10.23 -1.85 2.24
C ARG A 74 9.26 -2.42 1.21
N MET A 75 9.17 -1.76 0.06
CA MET A 75 8.40 -2.22 -1.08
C MET A 75 9.12 -3.38 -1.77
N GLN A 76 8.55 -4.59 -1.73
CA GLN A 76 9.11 -5.79 -2.38
C GLN A 76 8.55 -5.95 -3.80
N GLU A 77 7.24 -5.76 -3.97
CA GLU A 77 6.59 -5.76 -5.28
C GLU A 77 5.76 -4.50 -5.48
N PHE A 78 5.83 -3.92 -6.68
CA PHE A 78 4.89 -2.91 -7.13
C PHE A 78 4.79 -2.93 -8.65
N LYS A 79 3.67 -3.43 -9.18
CA LYS A 79 3.45 -3.59 -10.62
C LYS A 79 2.08 -3.12 -11.03
N ALA A 80 2.00 -2.52 -12.22
CA ALA A 80 0.73 -2.21 -12.85
C ALA A 80 0.01 -3.52 -13.25
N LEU A 81 -1.32 -3.49 -13.22
CA LEU A 81 -2.19 -4.55 -13.74
C LEU A 81 -2.72 -4.20 -15.13
#